data_AF-A0A958XZD7-F1
#
_entry.id   AF-A0A958XZD7-F1
#
_cell.length_a   1.000
_cell.length_b   1.000
_cell.length_c   1.000
_cell.angle_alpha   90.00
_cell.angle_beta   90.00
_cell.angle_gamma   90.00
#
_symmetry.space_group_name_H-M   'P 1'
#
loop_
_entity.id
_entity.type
_entity.pdbx_description
1 polymer ?
#
loop_
_entity_poly.entity_id
_entity_poly.type
_entity_poly.pdbx_seq_one_letter_code
_entity_poly.pdbx_strand_id
1 'polypeptide(L)'
;MSTITHWIDTNLAETLGWVLLHSLWQGAAIALLLAFALILARRLSSNVRYWIALSALLSLLLACIGTFAWIYEPGPEPTFTEDVTLLFFATQEALPSGATAAAKEASTDHPAVYIQYFKQHMPLLVTGWLLGVLLLSLRMLGEIAYIQHLRHYRCRQPERIWLEKLAKIKEKMGILREVELRETYRIHGPMVVGVLKQVILLPAGLLSGLPPEQVEAVLAHELAHVRRNDYLINLFVSLVEILLFFNPMMWWISKKIRAEREHACDDLAVEMTGDTLSLVRSLALMEEWRLHGPSPAMAFMGKDGSVLSRIQRLLQRDDKRQVAAKAFWSLSIICVCLALLAFQSKPRETTPAPASLPEAISPETMAEPASEDLTEASSATTIATETKQPPIAWAEPAMHPTDTIPPEAQQLEKEARKLEEKMQASELELRKKEQAIQRREIQLRKETQEAMQAQRKALLQLEIQMRTKEHEREMQESEFELAQHELEAASLELEEQRQALEMQQEELEDAEGEELAKKLKFVQQSQREILEKERALQLRMFEAQKNQRQAVFEKEKSIQELEHQRFQLEQQIEMKEQEMAFQMMSLQHEMQQIEADQRMMEQEMQAKYRELEAKMMELADKEEE
;
A
#
# COMPACT_ATOMS: atom_id res chain seq x y z
N MET A 1 26.41 14.68 20.63
CA MET A 1 25.14 14.93 19.89
C MET A 1 25.28 16.13 18.95
N SER A 2 26.30 16.15 18.07
CA SER A 2 26.60 17.30 17.19
C SER A 2 26.82 16.92 15.73
N THR A 3 26.61 15.66 15.35
CA THR A 3 26.99 15.15 14.02
C THR A 3 25.83 15.08 13.02
N ILE A 4 24.57 15.24 13.45
CA ILE A 4 23.39 15.20 12.56
C ILE A 4 22.95 16.61 12.12
N THR A 5 23.31 17.66 12.85
CA THR A 5 22.89 19.05 12.58
C THR A 5 23.69 19.77 11.49
N HIS A 6 24.68 19.13 10.87
CA HIS A 6 25.56 19.77 9.88
C HIS A 6 25.09 19.61 8.41
N TRP A 7 24.01 18.86 8.19
CA TRP A 7 23.52 18.48 6.84
C TRP A 7 22.35 19.32 6.32
N ILE A 8 21.71 20.13 7.17
CA ILE A 8 20.61 21.02 6.77
C ILE A 8 21.08 22.44 7.03
N ASP A 9 21.03 23.30 6.00
CA ASP A 9 21.26 24.74 6.15
C ASP A 9 20.40 25.27 7.31
N THR A 10 21.02 25.92 8.29
CA THR A 10 20.35 26.37 9.51
C THR A 10 19.18 27.30 9.19
N ASN A 11 19.28 28.11 8.14
CA ASN A 11 18.22 29.01 7.70
C ASN A 11 17.02 28.23 7.11
N LEU A 12 17.29 27.15 6.37
CA LEU A 12 16.25 26.30 5.81
C LEU A 12 15.53 25.50 6.91
N ALA A 13 16.28 24.95 7.88
CA ALA A 13 15.70 24.24 9.02
C ALA A 13 14.81 25.16 9.88
N GLU A 14 15.24 26.38 10.15
CA GLU A 14 14.42 27.34 10.90
C GLU A 14 13.17 27.75 10.12
N THR A 15 13.30 28.05 8.82
CA THR A 15 12.17 28.42 7.96
C THR A 15 11.13 27.29 7.90
N LEU A 16 11.56 26.05 7.65
CA LEU A 16 10.67 24.89 7.62
C LEU A 16 9.98 24.67 8.97
N GLY A 17 10.71 24.80 10.09
CA GLY A 17 10.14 24.70 11.43
C GLY A 17 8.99 25.69 11.66
N TRP A 18 9.17 26.95 11.25
CA TRP A 18 8.11 27.96 11.32
C TRP A 18 6.94 27.66 10.39
N VAL A 19 7.17 27.21 9.16
CA VAL A 19 6.11 26.81 8.23
C VAL A 19 5.25 25.69 8.81
N LEU A 20 5.88 24.68 9.41
CA LEU A 20 5.17 23.58 10.07
C LEU A 20 4.29 24.09 11.22
N LEU A 21 4.80 25.00 12.04
CA LEU A 21 4.04 25.58 13.16
C LEU A 21 2.88 26.47 12.68
N HIS A 22 3.11 27.32 11.68
CA HIS A 22 2.08 28.17 11.08
C HIS A 22 0.98 27.36 10.40
N SER A 23 1.32 26.20 9.82
CA SER A 23 0.34 25.31 9.17
C SER A 23 -0.77 24.83 10.12
N LEU A 24 -0.53 24.79 11.44
CA LEU A 24 -1.52 24.34 12.42
C LEU A 24 -2.70 25.32 12.51
N TRP A 25 -2.42 26.60 12.73
CA TRP A 25 -3.49 27.60 12.85
C TRP A 25 -4.09 27.94 11.47
N GLN A 26 -3.29 27.92 10.40
CA GLN A 26 -3.78 28.07 9.03
C GLN A 26 -4.74 26.94 8.66
N GLY A 27 -4.38 25.69 8.99
CA GLY A 27 -5.22 24.53 8.83
C GLY A 27 -6.53 24.65 9.60
N ALA A 28 -6.49 25.15 10.84
CA ALA A 28 -7.69 25.39 11.65
C ALA A 28 -8.61 26.43 11.02
N ALA A 29 -8.08 27.57 10.58
CA ALA A 29 -8.85 28.62 9.91
C ALA A 29 -9.52 28.10 8.63
N ILE A 30 -8.76 27.39 7.79
CA ILE A 30 -9.27 26.81 6.54
C ILE A 30 -10.30 25.71 6.80
N ALA A 31 -10.10 24.86 7.82
CA ALA A 31 -11.07 23.82 8.18
C ALA A 31 -12.39 24.41 8.65
N LEU A 32 -12.36 25.52 9.39
CA LEU A 32 -13.57 26.24 9.80
C LEU A 32 -14.32 26.83 8.61
N LEU A 33 -13.60 27.49 7.70
CA LEU A 33 -14.18 27.99 6.45
C LEU A 33 -14.78 26.86 5.61
N LEU A 34 -14.09 25.72 5.51
CA LEU A 34 -14.61 24.54 4.83
C LEU A 34 -15.88 24.01 5.50
N ALA A 35 -15.91 23.91 6.83
CA ALA A 35 -17.09 23.45 7.56
C ALA A 35 -18.31 24.34 7.27
N PHE A 36 -18.14 25.65 7.28
CA PHE A 36 -19.19 26.61 6.94
C PHE A 36 -19.61 26.51 5.47
N ALA A 37 -18.64 26.43 4.54
CA ALA A 37 -18.92 26.28 3.12
C ALA A 37 -19.72 25.01 2.82
N LEU A 38 -19.39 23.87 3.45
CA LEU A 38 -20.13 22.61 3.28
C LEU A 38 -21.56 22.69 3.84
N ILE A 39 -21.78 23.46 4.91
CA ILE A 39 -23.12 23.69 5.46
C ILE A 39 -23.97 24.51 4.50
N LEU A 40 -23.39 25.54 3.88
CA LEU A 40 -24.07 26.37 2.88
C LEU A 40 -24.33 25.57 1.59
N ALA A 41 -23.37 24.75 1.19
CA ALA A 41 -23.43 23.86 0.03
C ALA A 41 -24.22 22.56 0.26
N ARG A 42 -24.92 22.40 1.39
CA ARG A 42 -25.62 21.14 1.74
C ARG A 42 -26.67 20.69 0.72
N ARG A 43 -27.24 21.62 -0.05
CA ARG A 43 -28.23 21.34 -1.10
C ARG A 43 -27.61 21.16 -2.48
N LEU A 44 -26.30 21.38 -2.59
CA LEU A 44 -25.57 21.19 -3.84
C LEU A 44 -25.18 19.72 -3.98
N SER A 45 -24.89 19.30 -5.21
CA SER A 45 -24.47 17.93 -5.49
C SER A 45 -23.20 17.56 -4.71
N SER A 46 -23.05 16.27 -4.40
CA SER A 46 -21.87 15.73 -3.71
C SER A 46 -20.57 16.07 -4.46
N ASN A 47 -20.64 16.18 -5.80
CA ASN A 47 -19.52 16.60 -6.62
C ASN A 47 -19.07 18.05 -6.33
N VAL A 48 -19.99 18.99 -6.12
CA VAL A 48 -19.62 20.38 -5.78
C VAL A 48 -18.98 20.43 -4.41
N ARG A 49 -19.55 19.72 -3.42
CA ARG A 49 -18.99 19.63 -2.07
C ARG A 49 -17.59 19.01 -2.05
N TYR A 50 -17.37 18.00 -2.90
CA TYR A 50 -16.05 17.42 -3.14
C TYR A 50 -15.03 18.46 -3.65
N TRP A 51 -15.38 19.26 -4.66
CA TRP A 51 -14.49 20.32 -5.17
C TRP A 51 -14.24 21.43 -4.14
N ILE A 52 -15.24 21.78 -3.32
CA ILE A 52 -15.05 22.73 -2.21
C ILE A 52 -14.02 22.16 -1.21
N ALA A 53 -14.15 20.89 -0.81
CA ALA A 53 -13.20 20.25 0.09
C ALA A 53 -11.78 20.14 -0.51
N LEU A 54 -11.67 19.83 -1.80
CA LEU A 54 -10.38 19.79 -2.50
C LEU A 54 -9.75 21.19 -2.62
N SER A 55 -10.56 22.23 -2.84
CA SER A 55 -10.08 23.61 -2.89
C SER A 55 -9.52 24.06 -1.54
N ALA A 56 -10.14 23.67 -0.43
CA ALA A 56 -9.63 23.93 0.91
C ALA A 56 -8.27 23.25 1.16
N LEU A 57 -8.09 22.01 0.69
CA LEU A 57 -6.80 21.33 0.75
C LEU A 57 -5.73 22.08 -0.06
N LEU A 58 -6.07 22.52 -1.27
CA LEU A 58 -5.15 23.30 -2.11
C LEU A 58 -4.81 24.65 -1.44
N SER A 59 -5.78 25.33 -0.84
CA SER A 59 -5.55 26.57 -0.09
C SER A 59 -4.60 26.36 1.10
N LEU A 60 -4.70 25.23 1.79
CA LEU A 60 -3.77 24.91 2.89
C LEU A 60 -2.35 24.71 2.39
N LEU A 61 -2.17 24.00 1.27
CA LEU A 61 -0.86 23.82 0.65
C LEU A 61 -0.28 25.16 0.18
N LEU A 62 -1.10 25.99 -0.49
CA LEU A 62 -0.69 27.33 -0.93
C LEU A 62 -0.36 28.25 0.24
N ALA A 63 -1.07 28.15 1.36
CA ALA A 63 -0.75 28.90 2.58
C ALA A 63 0.62 28.50 3.16
N CYS A 64 0.96 27.21 3.15
CA CYS A 64 2.27 26.73 3.58
C CYS A 64 3.39 27.25 2.67
N ILE A 65 3.19 27.18 1.35
CA ILE A 65 4.14 27.70 0.35
C ILE A 65 4.29 29.23 0.48
N GLY A 66 3.19 29.95 0.65
CA GLY A 66 3.21 31.40 0.85
C GLY A 66 3.90 31.81 2.15
N THR A 67 3.73 31.02 3.22
CA THR A 67 4.44 31.23 4.50
C THR A 67 5.93 30.96 4.34
N PHE A 68 6.31 29.91 3.62
CA PHE A 68 7.71 29.64 3.29
C PHE A 68 8.31 30.82 2.52
N ALA A 69 7.65 31.28 1.46
CA ALA A 69 8.12 32.40 0.65
C ALA A 69 8.19 33.73 1.42
N TRP A 70 7.35 33.90 2.45
CA TRP A 70 7.33 35.11 3.29
C TRP A 70 8.40 35.11 4.38
N ILE A 71 8.70 33.94 4.96
CA ILE A 71 9.67 33.80 6.06
C ILE A 71 11.08 33.54 5.54
N TYR A 72 11.22 32.93 4.36
CA TYR A 72 12.51 32.58 3.80
C TYR A 72 13.31 33.84 3.43
N GLU A 73 14.26 34.19 4.29
CA GLU A 73 15.31 35.15 4.00
C GLU A 73 16.51 34.34 3.44
N PRO A 74 16.87 34.49 2.15
CA PRO A 74 18.09 33.88 1.65
C PRO A 74 19.25 34.44 2.46
N GLY A 75 20.06 33.55 3.03
CA GLY A 75 21.22 33.95 3.81
C GLY A 75 22.09 34.92 3.00
N PRO A 76 22.76 35.90 3.63
CA PRO A 76 23.65 36.79 2.90
C PRO A 76 24.63 35.91 2.13
N GLU A 77 24.71 36.11 0.80
CA GLU A 77 25.84 35.57 0.06
C GLU A 77 27.11 36.02 0.79
N PRO A 78 28.17 35.20 0.84
CA PRO A 78 29.45 35.65 1.34
C PRO A 78 30.02 36.68 0.35
N THR A 79 29.45 37.89 0.32
CA THR A 79 30.17 39.08 -0.10
C THR A 79 31.29 39.25 0.91
N PHE A 80 32.48 38.79 0.53
CA PHE A 80 33.73 39.28 1.07
C PHE A 80 33.77 40.79 0.80
N THR A 81 33.11 41.58 1.65
CA THR A 81 33.40 43.00 1.75
C THR A 81 34.66 43.14 2.59
N GLU A 82 35.67 43.81 2.05
CA GLU A 82 36.99 44.02 2.65
C GLU A 82 36.96 44.75 4.01
N ASP A 83 35.79 45.20 4.47
CA ASP A 83 35.58 46.01 5.67
C ASP A 83 35.78 45.28 7.00
N VAL A 84 35.77 43.93 7.02
CA VAL A 84 35.98 43.15 8.26
C VAL A 84 37.45 43.25 8.75
N THR A 85 38.39 43.58 7.86
CA THR A 85 39.79 43.74 8.24
C THR A 85 40.02 45.03 9.04
N LEU A 86 39.32 46.14 8.73
CA LEU A 86 39.52 47.41 9.43
C LEU A 86 38.87 47.46 10.82
N LEU A 87 37.76 46.74 11.03
CA LEU A 87 37.08 46.70 12.32
C LEU A 87 37.80 45.84 13.37
N PHE A 88 38.58 44.84 12.94
CA PHE A 88 39.37 43.99 13.84
C PHE A 88 40.63 44.70 14.36
N PHE A 89 41.24 45.61 13.59
CA PHE A 89 42.39 46.40 14.04
C PHE A 89 42.00 47.62 14.90
N ALA A 90 40.79 48.16 14.74
CA ALA A 90 40.35 49.35 15.49
C ALA A 90 39.95 49.08 16.95
N THR A 91 39.72 47.82 17.34
CA THR A 91 39.25 47.47 18.70
C THR A 91 40.33 47.01 19.68
N GLN A 92 41.61 47.01 19.28
CA GLN A 92 42.70 46.51 20.15
C GLN A 92 43.40 47.59 21.00
N GLU A 93 43.08 48.88 20.81
CA GLU A 93 43.63 49.98 21.60
C GLU A 93 42.53 50.87 22.20
N ALA A 94 41.83 50.40 23.23
CA ALA A 94 41.28 51.24 24.31
C ALA A 94 40.46 50.40 25.32
N LEU A 95 41.10 50.00 26.41
CA LEU A 95 40.44 49.90 27.72
C LEU A 95 41.15 50.94 28.61
N PRO A 96 40.44 51.71 29.47
CA PRO A 96 39.66 51.06 30.52
C PRO A 96 38.41 51.82 31.05
N SER A 97 37.66 51.06 31.85
CA SER A 97 37.01 51.48 33.10
C SER A 97 35.84 52.49 33.04
N GLY A 98 34.61 51.97 33.06
CA GLY A 98 33.45 52.74 33.49
C GLY A 98 32.09 52.30 32.94
N ALA A 99 31.69 51.03 33.04
CA ALA A 99 30.30 50.63 32.78
C ALA A 99 29.89 49.30 33.44
N THR A 100 30.31 49.06 34.68
CA THR A 100 29.68 48.05 35.54
C THR A 100 28.44 48.64 36.21
N ALA A 101 27.34 48.87 35.46
CA ALA A 101 26.04 49.21 36.06
C ALA A 101 24.81 49.13 35.11
N ALA A 102 24.89 48.53 33.92
CA ALA A 102 23.74 48.50 32.98
C ALA A 102 23.49 47.13 32.33
N ALA A 103 24.00 46.04 32.91
CA ALA A 103 23.83 44.67 32.39
C ALA A 103 22.96 43.78 33.30
N LYS A 104 22.10 44.37 34.13
CA LYS A 104 21.22 43.61 35.04
C LYS A 104 19.79 44.14 35.11
N GLU A 105 19.28 44.56 33.97
CA GLU A 105 17.84 44.55 33.69
C GLU A 105 17.61 43.65 32.49
N ALA A 106 17.91 42.36 32.67
CA ALA A 106 17.30 41.32 31.87
C ALA A 106 15.82 41.33 32.23
N SER A 107 15.03 42.06 31.46
CA SER A 107 13.59 41.91 31.42
C SER A 107 13.30 40.41 31.23
N THR A 108 12.79 39.78 32.28
CA THR A 108 12.12 38.48 32.20
C THR A 108 10.80 38.66 31.46
N ASP A 109 10.88 39.03 30.18
CA ASP A 109 9.80 38.82 29.24
C ASP A 109 9.77 37.32 28.94
N HIS A 110 8.96 36.62 29.71
CA HIS A 110 8.66 35.20 29.52
C HIS A 110 8.48 34.79 28.04
N PRO A 111 7.87 35.59 27.13
CA PRO A 111 7.77 35.23 25.71
C PRO A 111 9.11 35.07 24.98
N ALA A 112 10.12 35.89 25.30
CA ALA A 112 11.41 35.87 24.60
C ALA A 112 12.20 34.59 24.90
N VAL A 113 12.11 34.09 26.14
CA VAL A 113 12.75 32.84 26.57
C VAL A 113 12.15 31.63 25.84
N TYR A 114 10.82 31.59 25.68
CA TYR A 114 10.17 30.50 24.93
C TYR A 114 10.50 30.55 23.44
N ILE A 115 10.51 31.74 22.81
CA ILE A 115 10.86 31.88 21.40
C ILE A 115 12.31 31.42 21.14
N GLN A 116 13.24 31.79 22.03
CA GLN A 116 14.64 31.37 21.91
C GLN A 116 14.81 29.85 22.12
N TYR A 117 14.10 29.27 23.09
CA TYR A 117 14.07 27.81 23.30
C TYR A 117 13.54 27.07 22.06
N PHE A 118 12.45 27.56 21.46
CA PHE A 118 11.90 26.97 20.24
C PHE A 118 12.87 27.08 19.06
N LYS A 119 13.47 28.24 18.83
CA LYS A 119 14.49 28.44 17.77
C LYS A 119 15.64 27.44 17.91
N GLN A 120 16.17 27.25 19.11
CA GLN A 120 17.26 26.32 19.38
C GLN A 120 16.91 24.85 19.05
N HIS A 121 15.64 24.46 19.21
CA HIS A 121 15.18 23.08 18.98
C HIS A 121 14.50 22.89 17.60
N MET A 122 14.40 23.94 16.77
CA MET A 122 13.80 23.85 15.42
C MET A 122 14.45 22.76 14.55
N PRO A 123 15.79 22.61 14.50
CA PRO A 123 16.41 21.56 13.68
C PRO A 123 15.99 20.15 14.10
N LEU A 124 15.76 19.90 15.39
CA LEU A 124 15.30 18.60 15.89
C LEU A 124 13.86 18.32 15.43
N LEU A 125 12.98 19.33 15.48
CA LEU A 125 11.60 19.23 15.01
C LEU A 125 11.58 18.91 13.51
N VAL A 126 12.33 19.64 12.69
CA VAL A 126 12.40 19.40 11.24
C VAL A 126 13.01 18.03 10.93
N THR A 127 14.03 17.60 11.67
CA THR A 127 14.60 16.25 11.52
C THR A 127 13.57 15.17 11.83
N GLY A 128 12.81 15.33 12.92
CA GLY A 128 11.71 14.43 13.27
C GLY A 128 10.61 14.41 12.21
N TRP A 129 10.25 15.57 11.66
CA TRP A 129 9.31 15.69 10.55
C TRP A 129 9.81 14.98 9.29
N LEU A 130 11.07 15.19 8.88
CA LEU A 130 11.69 14.52 7.72
C LEU A 130 11.69 13.00 7.88
N LEU A 131 12.01 12.49 9.09
CA LEU A 131 11.97 11.06 9.37
C LEU A 131 10.54 10.51 9.24
N GLY A 132 9.54 11.25 9.74
CA GLY A 132 8.13 10.90 9.57
C GLY A 132 7.71 10.87 8.10
N VAL A 133 8.06 11.91 7.33
CA VAL A 133 7.81 11.98 5.89
C VAL A 133 8.47 10.81 5.16
N LEU A 134 9.71 10.48 5.47
CA LEU A 134 10.43 9.35 4.88
C LEU A 134 9.72 8.02 5.17
N LEU A 135 9.38 7.76 6.43
CA LEU A 135 8.70 6.52 6.84
C LEU A 135 7.34 6.37 6.15
N LEU A 136 6.53 7.43 6.13
CA LEU A 136 5.21 7.40 5.48
C LEU A 136 5.33 7.31 3.95
N SER A 137 6.35 7.91 3.34
CA SER A 137 6.63 7.78 1.91
C SER A 137 7.03 6.35 1.53
N LEU A 138 7.91 5.71 2.32
CA LEU A 138 8.27 4.31 2.12
C LEU A 138 7.07 3.38 2.27
N ARG A 139 6.21 3.63 3.27
CA ARG A 139 4.94 2.92 3.42
C ARG A 139 4.06 3.08 2.18
N MET A 140 3.87 4.30 1.69
CA MET A 140 3.06 4.57 0.50
C MET A 140 3.64 3.87 -0.75
N LEU A 141 4.96 3.88 -0.93
CA LEU A 141 5.62 3.15 -2.01
C LEU A 141 5.38 1.64 -1.91
N GLY A 142 5.43 1.08 -0.70
CA GLY A 142 5.09 -0.32 -0.45
C GLY A 142 3.64 -0.65 -0.80
N GLU A 143 2.69 0.22 -0.45
CA GLU A 143 1.27 0.08 -0.81
C GLU A 143 1.06 0.12 -2.33
N ILE A 144 1.72 1.05 -3.03
CA ILE A 144 1.68 1.13 -4.51
C ILE A 144 2.31 -0.11 -5.15
N ALA A 145 3.46 -0.57 -4.65
CA ALA A 145 4.13 -1.77 -5.16
C ALA A 145 3.28 -3.03 -4.96
N TYR A 146 2.64 -3.17 -3.79
CA TYR A 146 1.70 -4.26 -3.51
C TYR A 146 0.51 -4.26 -4.48
N ILE A 147 -0.10 -3.10 -4.71
CA ILE A 147 -1.23 -2.96 -5.65
C ILE A 147 -0.79 -3.27 -7.10
N GLN A 148 0.40 -2.83 -7.52
CA GLN A 148 0.93 -3.15 -8.84
C GLN A 148 1.23 -4.65 -9.00
N HIS A 149 1.70 -5.31 -7.95
CA HIS A 149 1.90 -6.75 -7.92
C HIS A 149 0.56 -7.48 -8.08
N LEU A 150 -0.49 -7.04 -7.36
CA LEU A 150 -1.85 -7.59 -7.49
C LEU A 150 -2.40 -7.51 -8.93
N ARG A 151 -2.05 -6.46 -9.69
CA ARG A 151 -2.50 -6.30 -11.08
C ARG A 151 -2.05 -7.46 -11.99
N HIS A 152 -0.89 -8.07 -11.73
CA HIS A 152 -0.27 -9.05 -12.61
C HIS A 152 -0.33 -10.49 -12.10
N TYR A 153 -0.77 -10.70 -10.86
CA TYR A 153 -0.68 -12.01 -10.20
C TYR A 153 -2.06 -12.70 -10.09
N ARG A 154 -2.19 -13.92 -10.64
CA ARG A 154 -3.37 -14.82 -10.53
C ARG A 154 -4.74 -14.16 -10.79
N CYS A 155 -4.80 -13.20 -11.69
CA CYS A 155 -6.06 -12.64 -12.14
C CYS A 155 -6.65 -13.49 -13.27
N ARG A 156 -7.95 -13.78 -13.21
CA ARG A 156 -8.70 -14.43 -14.30
C ARG A 156 -9.52 -13.40 -15.07
N GLN A 157 -9.77 -13.67 -16.35
CA GLN A 157 -10.77 -12.91 -17.09
C GLN A 157 -12.15 -13.40 -16.66
N PRO A 158 -13.05 -12.49 -16.22
CA PRO A 158 -14.40 -12.85 -15.87
C PRO A 158 -15.21 -13.26 -17.11
N GLU A 159 -16.34 -13.92 -16.88
CA GLU A 159 -17.22 -14.40 -17.93
C GLU A 159 -17.65 -13.28 -18.90
N ARG A 160 -17.84 -13.63 -20.18
CA ARG A 160 -18.11 -12.68 -21.27
C ARG A 160 -19.31 -11.77 -21.01
N ILE A 161 -20.32 -12.27 -20.29
CA ILE A 161 -21.51 -11.51 -19.90
C ILE A 161 -21.13 -10.23 -19.15
N TRP A 162 -20.16 -10.32 -18.23
CA TRP A 162 -19.70 -9.17 -17.44
C TRP A 162 -18.89 -8.17 -18.25
N LEU A 163 -18.11 -8.64 -19.23
CA LEU A 163 -17.39 -7.78 -20.17
C LEU A 163 -18.38 -6.98 -21.03
N GLU A 164 -19.47 -7.61 -21.48
CA GLU A 164 -20.52 -6.95 -22.27
C GLU A 164 -21.31 -5.94 -21.42
N LYS A 165 -21.65 -6.27 -20.17
CA LYS A 165 -22.31 -5.34 -19.23
C LYS A 165 -21.40 -4.15 -18.91
N LEU A 166 -20.11 -4.39 -18.62
CA LEU A 166 -19.12 -3.33 -18.40
C LEU A 166 -19.04 -2.39 -19.62
N ALA A 167 -18.97 -2.94 -20.83
CA ALA A 167 -18.89 -2.15 -22.06
C ALA A 167 -20.12 -1.25 -22.24
N LYS A 168 -21.33 -1.77 -21.98
CA LYS A 168 -22.58 -0.99 -22.02
C LYS A 168 -22.60 0.15 -21.01
N ILE A 169 -22.20 -0.11 -19.76
CA ILE A 169 -22.15 0.92 -18.70
C ILE A 169 -21.09 1.98 -19.04
N LYS A 170 -19.92 1.54 -19.53
CA LYS A 170 -18.82 2.40 -19.97
C LYS A 170 -19.25 3.35 -21.09
N GLU A 171 -19.99 2.83 -22.07
CA GLU A 171 -20.56 3.61 -23.18
C GLU A 171 -21.57 4.64 -22.67
N LYS A 172 -22.53 4.22 -21.83
CA LYS A 172 -23.50 5.14 -21.19
C LYS A 172 -22.82 6.25 -20.40
N MET A 173 -21.73 5.95 -19.71
CA MET A 173 -20.93 6.91 -18.94
C MET A 173 -19.99 7.77 -19.80
N GLY A 174 -19.90 7.55 -21.12
CA GLY A 174 -19.01 8.28 -22.01
C GLY A 174 -17.52 8.13 -21.66
N ILE A 175 -17.10 6.95 -21.20
CA ILE A 175 -15.71 6.67 -20.82
C ILE A 175 -14.96 6.18 -22.06
N LEU A 176 -14.06 7.00 -22.61
CA LEU A 176 -13.32 6.66 -23.85
C LEU A 176 -12.09 5.76 -23.61
N ARG A 177 -11.53 5.79 -22.41
CA ARG A 177 -10.30 5.05 -22.05
C ARG A 177 -10.53 3.54 -22.02
N GLU A 178 -9.47 2.75 -22.21
CA GLU A 178 -9.52 1.30 -21.98
C GLU A 178 -9.67 1.00 -20.48
N VAL A 179 -10.66 0.17 -20.15
CA VAL A 179 -10.89 -0.33 -18.79
C VAL A 179 -10.96 -1.85 -18.90
N GLU A 180 -10.07 -2.54 -18.23
CA GLU A 180 -10.02 -4.00 -18.17
C GLU A 180 -10.74 -4.46 -16.90
N LEU A 181 -11.46 -5.58 -16.97
CA LEU A 181 -12.10 -6.21 -15.83
C LEU A 181 -11.40 -7.53 -15.53
N ARG A 182 -10.98 -7.73 -14.29
CA ARG A 182 -10.30 -8.94 -13.83
C ARG A 182 -10.91 -9.45 -12.53
N GLU A 183 -10.96 -10.76 -12.41
CA GLU A 183 -11.42 -11.48 -11.22
C GLU A 183 -10.21 -11.95 -10.39
N THR A 184 -10.29 -11.81 -9.07
CA THR A 184 -9.24 -12.28 -8.14
C THR A 184 -9.82 -12.80 -6.83
N TYR A 185 -9.11 -13.74 -6.19
CA TYR A 185 -9.47 -14.33 -4.90
C TYR A 185 -8.77 -13.65 -3.70
N ARG A 186 -7.93 -12.64 -3.93
CA ARG A 186 -7.06 -12.04 -2.88
C ARG A 186 -7.55 -10.71 -2.33
N ILE A 187 -8.69 -10.20 -2.79
CA ILE A 187 -9.24 -8.92 -2.35
C ILE A 187 -10.61 -9.13 -1.71
N HIS A 188 -10.90 -8.37 -0.66
CA HIS A 188 -12.17 -8.45 0.09
C HIS A 188 -13.24 -7.47 -0.44
N GLY A 189 -12.89 -6.63 -1.42
CA GLY A 189 -13.81 -5.69 -2.05
C GLY A 189 -13.33 -5.29 -3.44
N PRO A 190 -14.22 -4.76 -4.28
CA PRO A 190 -13.89 -4.26 -5.61
C PRO A 190 -12.92 -3.08 -5.49
N MET A 191 -12.02 -2.96 -6.47
CA MET A 191 -11.11 -1.82 -6.53
C MET A 191 -10.63 -1.53 -7.96
N VAL A 192 -10.40 -0.25 -8.24
CA VAL A 192 -9.77 0.21 -9.48
C VAL A 192 -8.26 0.36 -9.29
N VAL A 193 -7.47 -0.26 -10.17
CA VAL A 193 -6.01 -0.22 -10.15
C VAL A 193 -5.45 0.30 -11.48
N GLY A 194 -4.42 1.14 -11.42
CA GLY A 194 -3.66 1.60 -12.59
C GLY A 194 -3.98 3.02 -13.04
N VAL A 195 -3.00 3.68 -13.66
CA VAL A 195 -3.07 5.10 -14.06
C VAL A 195 -3.49 5.26 -15.52
N LEU A 196 -2.74 4.63 -16.44
CA LEU A 196 -2.95 4.74 -17.89
C LEU A 196 -3.89 3.65 -18.43
N LYS A 197 -3.77 2.43 -17.90
CA LYS A 197 -4.68 1.30 -18.17
C LYS A 197 -5.33 0.92 -16.85
N GLN A 198 -6.60 1.28 -16.71
CA GLN A 198 -7.35 1.03 -15.49
C GLN A 198 -7.89 -0.38 -15.53
N VAL A 199 -7.63 -1.12 -14.45
CA VAL A 199 -8.07 -2.49 -14.26
C VAL A 199 -9.00 -2.49 -13.06
N ILE A 200 -10.25 -2.86 -13.26
CA ILE A 200 -11.20 -3.11 -12.19
C ILE A 200 -10.96 -4.55 -11.72
N LEU A 201 -10.56 -4.70 -10.47
CA LEU A 201 -10.40 -6.00 -9.81
C LEU A 201 -11.68 -6.29 -9.03
N LEU A 202 -12.33 -7.41 -9.31
CA LEU A 202 -13.49 -7.89 -8.57
C LEU A 202 -13.14 -9.16 -7.76
N PRO A 203 -13.59 -9.26 -6.50
CA PRO A 203 -13.60 -10.54 -5.78
C PRO A 203 -14.43 -11.57 -6.53
N ALA A 204 -13.92 -12.80 -6.69
CA ALA A 204 -14.68 -13.91 -7.26
C ALA A 204 -16.04 -14.11 -6.57
N GLY A 205 -16.05 -14.03 -5.23
CA GLY A 205 -17.27 -14.15 -4.42
C GLY A 205 -18.33 -13.08 -4.72
N LEU A 206 -17.92 -11.90 -5.22
CA LEU A 206 -18.86 -10.84 -5.61
C LEU A 206 -19.62 -11.20 -6.89
N LEU A 207 -18.93 -11.80 -7.87
CA LEU A 207 -19.54 -12.22 -9.13
C LEU A 207 -20.45 -13.44 -8.97
N SER A 208 -20.13 -14.34 -8.04
CA SER A 208 -20.95 -15.52 -7.77
C SER A 208 -22.05 -15.31 -6.72
N GLY A 209 -21.88 -14.34 -5.81
CA GLY A 209 -22.75 -14.14 -4.65
C GLY A 209 -23.76 -12.99 -4.78
N LEU A 210 -23.63 -12.11 -5.78
CA LEU A 210 -24.58 -11.01 -5.99
C LEU A 210 -25.48 -11.25 -7.22
N PRO A 211 -26.77 -10.86 -7.15
CA PRO A 211 -27.64 -10.78 -8.32
C PRO A 211 -27.05 -9.88 -9.42
N PRO A 212 -27.40 -10.12 -10.70
CA PRO A 212 -26.83 -9.36 -11.82
C PRO A 212 -26.98 -7.84 -11.72
N GLU A 213 -28.12 -7.37 -11.23
CA GLU A 213 -28.43 -5.94 -11.06
C GLU A 213 -27.53 -5.31 -10.00
N GLN A 214 -27.21 -6.06 -8.95
CA GLN A 214 -26.33 -5.63 -7.85
C GLN A 214 -24.86 -5.57 -8.30
N VAL A 215 -24.42 -6.52 -9.13
CA VAL A 215 -23.09 -6.48 -9.75
C VAL A 215 -22.98 -5.29 -10.72
N GLU A 216 -24.01 -5.01 -11.51
CA GLU A 216 -24.04 -3.84 -12.40
C GLU A 216 -23.94 -2.53 -11.61
N ALA A 217 -24.62 -2.42 -10.47
CA ALA A 217 -24.50 -1.27 -9.57
C ALA A 217 -23.08 -1.09 -9.02
N VAL A 218 -22.41 -2.18 -8.64
CA VAL A 218 -21.00 -2.15 -8.20
C VAL A 218 -20.08 -1.75 -9.35
N LEU A 219 -20.25 -2.35 -10.54
CA LEU A 219 -19.46 -1.99 -11.72
C LEU A 219 -19.64 -0.52 -12.10
N ALA A 220 -20.85 0.01 -12.01
CA ALA A 220 -21.13 1.42 -12.25
C ALA A 220 -20.42 2.31 -11.20
N HIS A 221 -20.38 1.91 -9.94
CA HIS A 221 -19.63 2.61 -8.90
C HIS A 221 -18.12 2.63 -9.17
N GLU A 222 -17.52 1.51 -9.53
CA GLU A 222 -16.09 1.45 -9.86
C GLU A 222 -15.77 2.24 -11.14
N LEU A 223 -16.65 2.20 -12.16
CA LEU A 223 -16.51 3.03 -13.36
C LEU A 223 -16.68 4.53 -13.07
N ALA A 224 -17.42 4.91 -12.03
CA ALA A 224 -17.50 6.29 -11.58
C ALA A 224 -16.13 6.79 -11.07
N HIS A 225 -15.41 5.99 -10.28
CA HIS A 225 -14.04 6.30 -9.84
C HIS A 225 -13.08 6.47 -11.03
N VAL A 226 -13.20 5.58 -12.02
CA VAL A 226 -12.50 5.67 -13.30
C VAL A 226 -12.80 7.02 -13.96
N ARG A 227 -14.07 7.31 -14.25
CA ARG A 227 -14.49 8.52 -14.97
C ARG A 227 -13.98 9.80 -14.31
N ARG A 228 -13.98 9.83 -12.98
CA ARG A 228 -13.56 10.99 -12.17
C ARG A 228 -12.05 11.11 -11.94
N ASN A 229 -11.26 10.14 -12.39
CA ASN A 229 -9.81 10.08 -12.17
C ASN A 229 -9.42 10.10 -10.68
N ASP A 230 -10.25 9.47 -9.84
CA ASP A 230 -10.10 9.55 -8.39
C ASP A 230 -8.77 9.01 -7.87
N TYR A 231 -8.12 8.11 -8.62
CA TYR A 231 -6.77 7.63 -8.33
C TYR A 231 -5.74 8.77 -8.24
N LEU A 232 -5.74 9.72 -9.20
CA LEU A 232 -4.78 10.81 -9.23
C LEU A 232 -5.00 11.78 -8.07
N ILE A 233 -6.26 12.09 -7.78
CA ILE A 233 -6.60 12.96 -6.65
C ILE A 233 -6.28 12.26 -5.33
N ASN A 234 -6.52 10.95 -5.21
CA ASN A 234 -6.14 10.20 -4.02
C ASN A 234 -4.63 10.21 -3.80
N LEU A 235 -3.83 10.06 -4.87
CA LEU A 235 -2.38 10.19 -4.78
C LEU A 235 -1.96 11.59 -4.31
N PHE A 236 -2.56 12.65 -4.86
CA PHE A 236 -2.33 14.02 -4.42
C PHE A 236 -2.68 14.21 -2.94
N VAL A 237 -3.86 13.76 -2.50
CA VAL A 237 -4.28 13.85 -1.10
C VAL A 237 -3.33 13.09 -0.18
N SER A 238 -2.92 11.87 -0.56
CA SER A 238 -1.96 11.07 0.22
C SER A 238 -0.59 11.73 0.32
N LEU A 239 -0.10 12.38 -0.74
CA LEU A 239 1.14 13.16 -0.67
C LEU A 239 1.02 14.32 0.33
N VAL A 240 -0.10 15.05 0.33
CA VAL A 240 -0.30 16.13 1.29
C VAL A 240 -0.49 15.59 2.72
N GLU A 241 -1.13 14.43 2.91
CA GLU A 241 -1.22 13.75 4.21
C GLU A 241 0.17 13.37 4.75
N ILE A 242 1.09 12.92 3.89
CA ILE A 242 2.47 12.64 4.27
C ILE A 242 3.18 13.92 4.72
N LEU A 243 3.05 15.02 3.97
CA LEU A 243 3.71 16.28 4.31
C LEU A 243 3.17 16.91 5.60
N LEU A 244 1.85 16.80 5.83
CA LEU A 244 1.15 17.42 6.95
C LEU A 244 0.61 16.38 7.95
N PHE A 245 1.30 15.25 8.12
CA PHE A 245 0.83 14.13 8.95
C PHE A 245 0.56 14.49 10.42
N PHE A 246 1.23 15.53 10.93
CA PHE A 246 1.07 16.03 12.29
C PHE A 246 -0.14 16.96 12.45
N ASN A 247 -0.72 17.45 11.34
CA ASN A 247 -1.78 18.45 11.36
C ASN A 247 -3.17 17.77 11.45
N PRO A 248 -3.90 17.90 12.59
CA PRO A 248 -5.20 17.25 12.76
C PRO A 248 -6.27 17.77 11.78
N MET A 249 -6.15 19.02 11.34
CA MET A 249 -7.10 19.63 10.41
C MET A 249 -6.93 19.09 9.00
N MET A 250 -5.69 18.76 8.60
CA MET A 250 -5.43 18.06 7.35
C MET A 250 -6.17 16.71 7.29
N TRP A 251 -6.08 15.91 8.36
CA TRP A 251 -6.81 14.63 8.45
C TRP A 251 -8.32 14.79 8.37
N TRP A 252 -8.87 15.84 8.99
CA TRP A 252 -10.30 16.15 8.90
C TRP A 252 -10.72 16.54 7.48
N ILE A 253 -9.99 17.44 6.83
CA ILE A 253 -10.24 17.86 5.43
C ILE A 253 -10.18 16.63 4.51
N SER A 254 -9.13 15.82 4.65
CA SER A 254 -8.96 14.60 3.86
C SER A 254 -10.09 13.59 4.06
N LYS A 255 -10.54 13.39 5.31
CA LYS A 255 -11.74 12.57 5.61
C LYS A 255 -12.99 13.10 4.92
N LYS A 256 -13.14 14.43 4.81
CA LYS A 256 -14.26 15.05 4.08
C LYS A 256 -14.15 14.86 2.56
N ILE A 257 -12.96 15.03 1.99
CA ILE A 257 -12.72 14.76 0.56
C ILE A 257 -13.08 13.32 0.23
N ARG A 258 -12.60 12.35 1.02
CA ARG A 258 -12.92 10.93 0.83
C ARG A 258 -14.42 10.64 0.95
N ALA A 259 -15.10 11.18 1.96
CA ALA A 259 -16.54 10.99 2.12
C ALA A 259 -17.35 11.53 0.92
N GLU A 260 -17.08 12.77 0.51
CA GLU A 260 -17.78 13.40 -0.63
C GLU A 260 -17.42 12.74 -1.97
N ARG A 261 -16.22 12.16 -2.10
CA ARG A 261 -15.83 11.35 -3.27
C ARG A 261 -16.71 10.11 -3.40
N GLU A 262 -16.85 9.32 -2.33
CA GLU A 262 -17.71 8.13 -2.32
C GLU A 262 -19.16 8.53 -2.63
N HIS A 263 -19.62 9.65 -2.08
CA HIS A 263 -20.96 10.17 -2.35
C HIS A 263 -21.15 10.55 -3.82
N ALA A 264 -20.18 11.23 -4.43
CA ALA A 264 -20.25 11.58 -5.84
C ALA A 264 -20.21 10.35 -6.77
N CYS A 265 -19.53 9.27 -6.36
CA CYS A 265 -19.49 8.02 -7.13
C CYS A 265 -20.80 7.24 -7.00
N ASP A 266 -21.36 7.17 -5.80
CA ASP A 266 -22.71 6.63 -5.54
C ASP A 266 -23.76 7.34 -6.40
N ASP A 267 -23.77 8.68 -6.40
CA ASP A 267 -24.76 9.48 -7.15
C ASP A 267 -24.68 9.15 -8.66
N LEU A 268 -23.46 9.06 -9.20
CA LEU A 268 -23.24 8.72 -10.62
C LEU A 268 -23.60 7.25 -10.94
N ALA A 269 -23.35 6.32 -10.03
CA ALA A 269 -23.72 4.91 -10.20
C ALA A 269 -25.24 4.74 -10.26
N VAL A 270 -25.97 5.43 -9.38
CA VAL A 270 -27.44 5.46 -9.39
C VAL A 270 -27.98 6.10 -10.66
N GLU A 271 -27.39 7.21 -11.11
CA GLU A 271 -27.79 7.88 -12.36
C GLU A 271 -27.71 6.96 -13.59
N MET A 272 -26.70 6.08 -13.62
CA MET A 272 -26.43 5.22 -14.77
C MET A 272 -27.21 3.89 -14.76
N THR A 273 -27.51 3.38 -13.57
CA THR A 273 -28.25 2.11 -13.40
C THR A 273 -29.75 2.33 -13.22
N GLY A 274 -30.18 3.49 -12.69
CA GLY A 274 -31.56 3.77 -12.36
C GLY A 274 -32.09 3.01 -11.14
N ASP A 275 -31.23 2.27 -10.42
CA ASP A 275 -31.61 1.42 -9.30
C ASP A 275 -30.77 1.68 -8.04
N THR A 276 -31.29 2.56 -7.19
CA THR A 276 -30.70 2.87 -5.88
C THR A 276 -30.72 1.67 -4.92
N LEU A 277 -31.75 0.82 -4.98
CA LEU A 277 -31.91 -0.28 -4.04
C LEU A 277 -30.88 -1.38 -4.30
N SER A 278 -30.57 -1.66 -5.56
CA SER A 278 -29.48 -2.58 -5.92
C SER A 278 -28.14 -2.09 -5.37
N LEU A 279 -27.80 -0.80 -5.51
CA LEU A 279 -26.56 -0.27 -4.92
C LEU A 279 -26.56 -0.38 -3.39
N VAL A 280 -27.66 -0.03 -2.72
CA VAL A 280 -27.77 -0.12 -1.25
C VAL A 280 -27.62 -1.56 -0.76
N ARG A 281 -28.25 -2.52 -1.43
CA ARG A 281 -28.14 -3.96 -1.13
C ARG A 281 -26.72 -4.47 -1.33
N SER A 282 -26.08 -4.13 -2.45
CA SER A 282 -24.67 -4.47 -2.69
C SER A 282 -23.76 -3.92 -1.58
N LEU A 283 -23.96 -2.67 -1.17
CA LEU A 283 -23.17 -2.05 -0.10
C LEU A 283 -23.37 -2.73 1.25
N ALA A 284 -24.59 -3.15 1.58
CA ALA A 284 -24.90 -3.87 2.81
C ALA A 284 -24.24 -5.26 2.83
N LEU A 285 -24.41 -6.04 1.76
CA LEU A 285 -23.80 -7.38 1.62
C LEU A 285 -22.27 -7.33 1.62
N MET A 286 -21.68 -6.33 0.95
CA MET A 286 -20.23 -6.15 0.97
C MET A 286 -19.70 -5.77 2.36
N GLU A 287 -20.48 -5.02 3.15
CA GLU A 287 -20.12 -4.69 4.53
C GLU A 287 -20.19 -5.93 5.43
N GLU A 288 -21.22 -6.75 5.25
CA GLU A 288 -21.37 -8.04 5.92
C GLU A 288 -20.17 -8.95 5.61
N TRP A 289 -19.82 -9.16 4.35
CA TRP A 289 -18.63 -9.94 3.97
C TRP A 289 -17.32 -9.38 4.55
N ARG A 290 -17.21 -8.05 4.70
CA ARG A 290 -16.03 -7.43 5.33
C ARG A 290 -15.98 -7.67 6.83
N LEU A 291 -17.13 -7.67 7.52
CA LEU A 291 -17.21 -7.94 8.95
C LEU A 291 -16.88 -9.41 9.27
N HIS A 292 -17.15 -10.32 8.33
CA HIS A 292 -16.89 -11.76 8.50
C HIS A 292 -15.51 -12.21 8.01
N GLY A 293 -14.72 -11.35 7.35
CA GLY A 293 -13.35 -11.65 6.90
C GLY A 293 -12.25 -11.35 7.94
N PRO A 294 -11.02 -11.91 7.80
CA PRO A 294 -9.91 -11.64 8.69
C PRO A 294 -9.49 -10.16 8.61
N SER A 295 -9.91 -9.36 9.58
CA SER A 295 -9.50 -7.97 9.69
C SER A 295 -8.04 -7.89 10.16
N PRO A 296 -7.12 -7.27 9.41
CA PRO A 296 -5.79 -7.00 9.93
C PRO A 296 -5.93 -6.11 11.17
N ALA A 297 -5.38 -6.57 12.31
CA ALA A 297 -5.37 -5.89 13.61
C ALA A 297 -4.74 -4.47 13.61
N MET A 298 -4.25 -4.01 12.45
CA MET A 298 -3.69 -2.68 12.21
C MET A 298 -4.69 -1.66 11.64
N ALA A 299 -5.97 -2.00 11.53
CA ALA A 299 -7.03 -1.03 11.20
C ALA A 299 -7.43 -0.14 12.39
N PHE A 300 -6.47 0.36 13.17
CA PHE A 300 -6.71 1.24 14.32
C PHE A 300 -7.17 2.66 13.89
N MET A 301 -7.31 2.91 12.59
CA MET A 301 -7.59 4.25 12.06
C MET A 301 -8.54 4.23 10.86
N GLY A 302 -9.65 3.49 10.94
CA GLY A 302 -10.81 3.80 10.10
C GLY A 302 -11.76 2.65 9.78
N LYS A 303 -12.85 2.54 10.56
CA LYS A 303 -14.26 2.29 10.16
C LYS A 303 -15.02 2.03 11.47
N ASP A 304 -16.19 2.64 11.68
CA ASP A 304 -17.47 1.91 11.54
C ASP A 304 -18.64 2.74 10.95
N GLY A 305 -18.40 3.97 10.50
CA GLY A 305 -19.49 4.88 10.09
C GLY A 305 -19.71 5.11 8.59
N SER A 306 -18.79 4.68 7.71
CA SER A 306 -18.79 5.15 6.32
C SER A 306 -19.89 4.51 5.46
N VAL A 307 -20.09 3.19 5.53
CA VAL A 307 -21.09 2.49 4.71
C VAL A 307 -22.52 2.84 5.17
N LEU A 308 -22.76 2.82 6.48
CA LEU A 308 -24.05 3.24 7.04
C LEU A 308 -24.41 4.67 6.61
N SER A 309 -23.45 5.60 6.63
CA SER A 309 -23.68 6.98 6.17
C SER A 309 -24.03 7.07 4.67
N ARG A 310 -23.44 6.20 3.83
CA ARG A 310 -23.77 6.11 2.40
C ARG A 310 -25.18 5.56 2.20
N ILE A 311 -25.54 4.47 2.91
CA ILE A 311 -26.88 3.86 2.85
C ILE A 311 -27.95 4.85 3.32
N GLN A 312 -27.75 5.53 4.46
CA GLN A 312 -28.68 6.53 4.96
C GLN A 312 -28.89 7.68 3.98
N ARG A 313 -27.81 8.15 3.33
CA ARG A 313 -27.87 9.20 2.30
C ARG A 313 -28.65 8.76 1.07
N LEU A 314 -28.37 7.56 0.56
CA LEU A 314 -29.06 6.99 -0.61
C LEU A 314 -30.56 6.78 -0.34
N LEU A 315 -30.92 6.43 0.89
CA LEU A 315 -32.31 6.31 1.35
C LEU A 315 -32.95 7.65 1.79
N GLN A 316 -32.27 8.78 1.58
CA GLN A 316 -32.74 10.14 1.89
C GLN A 316 -33.17 10.37 3.36
N ARG A 317 -32.57 9.65 4.32
CA ARG A 317 -32.74 9.91 5.75
C ARG A 317 -31.82 11.03 6.22
N ASP A 318 -32.18 12.28 5.94
CA ASP A 318 -31.46 13.45 6.44
C ASP A 318 -32.15 14.06 7.68
N ASP A 319 -31.49 13.98 8.84
CA ASP A 319 -31.94 14.60 10.10
C ASP A 319 -31.82 16.13 10.06
N LYS A 320 -32.91 16.78 9.65
CA LYS A 320 -33.02 18.25 9.46
C LYS A 320 -32.64 19.08 10.71
N ARG A 321 -32.75 18.52 11.91
CA ARG A 321 -32.58 19.22 13.20
C ARG A 321 -31.12 19.44 13.61
N GLN A 322 -30.19 18.58 13.19
CA GLN A 322 -28.76 18.70 13.57
C GLN A 322 -27.98 19.71 12.73
N VAL A 323 -28.46 20.03 11.53
CA VAL A 323 -27.74 20.89 10.57
C VAL A 323 -27.78 22.37 10.96
N ALA A 324 -28.92 22.83 11.52
CA ALA A 324 -29.06 24.22 11.97
C ALA A 324 -28.13 24.54 13.15
N ALA A 325 -27.95 23.61 14.09
CA ALA A 325 -27.05 23.76 15.22
C ALA A 325 -25.57 23.82 14.79
N LYS A 326 -25.16 22.97 13.83
CA LYS A 326 -23.79 22.98 13.28
C LYS A 326 -23.46 24.26 12.53
N ALA A 327 -24.44 24.83 11.80
CA ALA A 327 -24.30 26.10 11.09
C ALA A 327 -24.01 27.27 12.04
N PHE A 328 -24.78 27.37 13.12
CA PHE A 328 -24.63 28.42 14.12
C PHE A 328 -23.23 28.42 14.75
N TRP A 329 -22.76 27.25 15.22
CA TRP A 329 -21.43 27.13 15.82
C TRP A 329 -20.29 27.42 14.83
N SER A 330 -20.39 26.95 13.58
CA SER A 330 -19.36 27.25 12.57
C SER A 330 -19.24 28.74 12.26
N LEU A 331 -20.37 29.47 12.20
CA LEU A 331 -20.40 30.91 11.95
C LEU A 331 -19.82 31.69 13.14
N SER A 332 -20.16 31.31 14.37
CA SER A 332 -19.62 31.93 15.58
C SER A 332 -18.10 31.81 15.66
N ILE A 333 -17.54 30.65 15.32
CA ILE A 333 -16.09 30.43 15.38
C ILE A 333 -15.36 31.21 14.27
N ILE A 334 -15.90 31.26 13.05
CA ILE A 334 -15.32 32.07 11.95
C ILE A 334 -15.27 33.55 12.33
N CYS A 335 -16.34 34.09 12.94
CA CYS A 335 -16.37 35.48 13.40
C CYS A 335 -15.29 35.77 14.46
N VAL A 336 -15.05 34.83 15.38
CA VAL A 336 -13.99 34.95 16.40
C VAL A 336 -12.59 34.89 15.76
N CYS A 337 -12.36 33.97 14.82
CA CYS A 337 -11.07 33.87 14.11
C CYS A 337 -10.77 35.12 13.27
N LEU A 338 -11.77 35.66 12.56
CA LEU A 338 -11.63 36.91 11.80
C LEU A 338 -11.36 38.12 12.73
N ALA A 339 -12.01 38.18 13.89
CA ALA A 339 -11.75 39.22 14.88
C ALA A 339 -10.33 39.15 15.45
N LEU A 340 -9.79 37.94 15.68
CA LEU A 340 -8.41 37.75 16.16
C LEU A 340 -7.36 38.08 15.09
N LEU A 341 -7.64 37.81 13.81
CA LEU A 341 -6.76 38.19 12.69
C LEU A 341 -6.74 39.70 12.45
N ALA A 342 -7.86 40.38 12.64
CA ALA A 342 -7.94 41.85 12.55
C ALA A 342 -7.11 42.57 13.64
N PHE A 343 -6.82 41.91 14.76
CA PHE A 343 -5.99 42.45 15.85
C PHE A 343 -4.47 42.31 15.60
N GLN A 344 -4.03 41.61 14.54
CA GLN A 344 -2.61 41.41 14.24
C GLN A 344 -2.04 42.30 13.13
N SER A 345 -2.82 43.24 12.57
CA SER A 345 -2.26 44.22 11.63
C SER A 345 -1.31 45.19 12.37
N LYS A 346 -0.01 44.94 12.28
CA LYS A 346 1.04 45.89 12.71
C LYS A 346 0.79 47.26 12.07
N PRO A 347 0.95 48.38 12.81
CA PRO A 347 0.97 49.72 12.23
C PRO A 347 2.08 49.77 11.17
N ARG A 348 1.73 50.16 9.95
CA ARG A 348 2.69 50.36 8.86
C ARG A 348 3.51 51.62 9.18
N GLU A 349 4.75 51.44 9.61
CA GLU A 349 5.73 52.52 9.58
C GLU A 349 6.00 52.88 8.12
N THR A 350 5.56 54.08 7.74
CA THR A 350 5.88 54.70 6.45
C THR A 350 7.24 55.37 6.56
N THR A 351 8.28 54.75 6.01
CA THR A 351 9.56 55.40 5.71
C THR A 351 9.58 55.78 4.22
N PRO A 352 9.97 57.02 3.87
CA PRO A 352 9.81 57.57 2.52
C PRO A 352 10.85 57.03 1.52
N ALA A 353 10.47 57.10 0.25
CA ALA A 353 11.20 56.59 -0.91
C ALA A 353 12.57 57.23 -1.15
N PRO A 354 13.55 56.47 -1.66
CA PRO A 354 14.64 56.98 -2.48
C PRO A 354 14.36 56.83 -3.98
N ALA A 355 15.02 57.72 -4.72
CA ALA A 355 14.78 58.11 -6.10
C ALA A 355 15.30 57.14 -7.18
N SER A 356 14.87 57.45 -8.39
CA SER A 356 15.03 56.85 -9.72
C SER A 356 16.44 56.46 -10.20
N LEU A 357 16.45 55.43 -11.08
CA LEU A 357 17.51 54.93 -11.98
C LEU A 357 18.06 56.00 -12.95
N PRO A 358 19.23 55.75 -13.56
CA PRO A 358 19.20 55.39 -15.00
C PRO A 358 20.27 54.37 -15.49
N GLU A 359 19.78 53.46 -16.34
CA GLU A 359 20.23 53.06 -17.70
C GLU A 359 21.71 52.84 -18.10
N ALA A 360 21.96 51.60 -18.57
CA ALA A 360 22.75 51.08 -19.71
C ALA A 360 24.05 51.76 -20.21
N ILE A 361 25.06 50.92 -20.56
CA ILE A 361 25.78 50.86 -21.85
C ILE A 361 26.70 49.60 -21.86
N SER A 362 26.65 48.84 -22.96
CA SER A 362 27.66 47.85 -23.45
C SER A 362 28.38 48.54 -24.63
N PRO A 363 29.66 48.28 -25.04
CA PRO A 363 30.02 47.01 -25.72
C PRO A 363 31.55 46.65 -25.83
N GLU A 364 31.85 45.54 -26.56
CA GLU A 364 33.05 45.24 -27.40
C GLU A 364 34.44 45.06 -26.69
N THR A 365 35.47 44.31 -27.13
CA THR A 365 35.79 43.42 -28.28
C THR A 365 37.26 42.94 -28.15
N MET A 366 37.58 41.70 -28.57
CA MET A 366 38.91 41.10 -28.95
C MET A 366 40.07 41.17 -27.90
N ALA A 367 41.07 40.28 -27.80
CA ALA A 367 41.74 39.41 -28.76
C ALA A 367 42.49 38.25 -28.02
N GLU A 368 42.70 37.16 -28.76
CA GLU A 368 43.71 36.08 -28.70
C GLU A 368 45.18 36.57 -28.50
N PRO A 369 46.26 35.73 -28.43
CA PRO A 369 46.37 34.25 -28.46
C PRO A 369 47.48 33.63 -27.55
N ALA A 370 47.71 32.31 -27.75
CA ALA A 370 49.00 31.59 -27.69
C ALA A 370 49.55 31.22 -26.29
N SER A 371 50.06 30.01 -26.02
CA SER A 371 50.38 28.85 -26.87
C SER A 371 50.85 27.68 -25.97
N GLU A 372 50.69 26.45 -26.51
CA GLU A 372 51.68 25.35 -26.48
C GLU A 372 52.03 24.68 -25.13
N ASP A 373 52.25 23.37 -24.99
CA ASP A 373 52.32 22.17 -25.84
C ASP A 373 52.56 21.02 -24.80
N LEU A 374 52.10 19.78 -24.93
CA LEU A 374 52.76 18.70 -25.67
C LEU A 374 51.95 17.38 -25.45
N THR A 375 51.49 16.82 -26.57
CA THR A 375 51.75 15.43 -27.07
C THR A 375 51.79 14.29 -26.04
N GLU A 376 51.09 13.14 -26.14
CA GLU A 376 50.89 12.14 -27.20
C GLU A 376 50.86 10.79 -26.41
N ALA A 377 50.26 9.66 -26.78
CA ALA A 377 49.55 9.21 -27.97
C ALA A 377 48.82 7.89 -27.64
N SER A 378 47.75 7.66 -28.40
CA SER A 378 47.34 6.40 -29.06
C SER A 378 47.04 5.17 -28.18
N SER A 379 45.77 4.76 -28.02
CA SER A 379 44.92 4.01 -28.99
C SER A 379 45.51 2.62 -29.35
N ALA A 380 44.78 1.51 -29.50
CA ALA A 380 43.37 1.17 -29.42
C ALA A 380 43.23 -0.38 -29.43
N THR A 381 42.12 -0.88 -28.89
CA THR A 381 41.19 -1.90 -29.42
C THR A 381 41.72 -3.11 -30.21
N THR A 382 41.30 -4.34 -29.86
CA THR A 382 40.34 -5.19 -30.64
C THR A 382 40.18 -6.64 -30.11
N ILE A 383 38.92 -7.06 -30.20
CA ILE A 383 38.13 -8.30 -30.02
C ILE A 383 38.69 -9.60 -30.69
N ALA A 384 38.23 -10.75 -30.14
CA ALA A 384 37.97 -12.08 -30.76
C ALA A 384 39.13 -13.11 -30.67
N THR A 385 38.96 -14.44 -30.54
CA THR A 385 37.91 -15.35 -31.04
C THR A 385 38.00 -16.71 -30.32
N GLU A 386 36.87 -17.42 -30.29
CA GLU A 386 36.67 -18.83 -29.98
C GLU A 386 37.35 -19.78 -30.99
N THR A 387 37.88 -20.94 -30.56
CA THR A 387 38.10 -22.09 -31.47
C THR A 387 38.15 -23.43 -30.72
N LYS A 388 37.29 -24.36 -31.14
CA LYS A 388 37.33 -25.81 -30.87
C LYS A 388 38.48 -26.47 -31.65
N GLN A 389 39.11 -27.50 -31.08
CA GLN A 389 39.91 -28.50 -31.81
C GLN A 389 39.51 -29.93 -31.42
N PRO A 390 39.56 -30.91 -32.35
CA PRO A 390 39.21 -32.33 -32.13
C PRO A 390 40.43 -33.16 -31.66
N PRO A 391 40.27 -34.43 -31.24
CA PRO A 391 41.36 -35.23 -30.68
C PRO A 391 42.28 -35.78 -31.77
N ILE A 392 43.59 -35.72 -31.52
CA ILE A 392 44.63 -36.28 -32.39
C ILE A 392 44.75 -37.78 -32.11
N ALA A 393 44.42 -38.60 -33.10
CA ALA A 393 44.78 -40.01 -33.15
C ALA A 393 46.25 -40.13 -33.55
N TRP A 394 47.03 -40.90 -32.77
CA TRP A 394 48.41 -41.23 -33.12
C TRP A 394 48.46 -42.59 -33.82
N ALA A 395 49.20 -42.63 -34.92
CA ALA A 395 49.48 -43.82 -35.69
C ALA A 395 50.58 -44.66 -35.00
N GLU A 396 50.38 -45.97 -34.94
CA GLU A 396 51.44 -46.95 -34.64
C GLU A 396 52.53 -46.90 -35.72
N PRO A 397 53.82 -46.78 -35.38
CA PRO A 397 54.90 -47.22 -36.25
C PRO A 397 55.28 -48.67 -35.92
N ALA A 398 55.49 -49.44 -36.98
CA ALA A 398 55.87 -50.83 -36.96
C ALA A 398 57.16 -51.09 -36.16
N MET A 399 57.11 -52.11 -35.31
CA MET A 399 58.26 -52.72 -34.66
C MET A 399 59.35 -53.16 -35.66
N HIS A 400 60.60 -52.80 -35.37
CA HIS A 400 61.75 -53.65 -35.63
C HIS A 400 62.43 -54.02 -34.30
N PRO A 401 62.83 -55.29 -34.08
CA PRO A 401 63.32 -55.75 -32.81
C PRO A 401 64.84 -55.57 -32.69
N THR A 402 65.26 -55.27 -31.46
CA THR A 402 66.65 -55.25 -30.95
C THR A 402 67.37 -53.92 -31.10
N ASP A 403 67.31 -53.11 -30.04
CA ASP A 403 68.50 -52.63 -29.33
C ASP A 403 68.08 -52.20 -27.91
N THR A 404 68.98 -52.39 -26.95
CA THR A 404 68.74 -52.16 -25.53
C THR A 404 68.35 -50.71 -25.26
N ILE A 405 67.09 -50.48 -24.87
CA ILE A 405 66.59 -49.18 -24.40
C ILE A 405 67.55 -48.63 -23.33
N PRO A 406 68.06 -47.38 -23.46
CA PRO A 406 68.91 -46.76 -22.46
C PRO A 406 68.29 -46.83 -21.06
N PRO A 407 69.10 -46.97 -19.99
CA PRO A 407 68.59 -46.98 -18.62
C PRO A 407 67.70 -45.77 -18.30
N GLU A 408 68.00 -44.61 -18.92
CA GLU A 408 67.26 -43.35 -18.77
C GLU A 408 65.89 -43.39 -19.46
N ALA A 409 65.78 -43.95 -20.66
CA ALA A 409 64.50 -44.14 -21.35
C ALA A 409 63.60 -45.16 -20.64
N GLN A 410 64.17 -46.23 -20.06
CA GLN A 410 63.42 -47.16 -19.19
C GLN A 410 62.91 -46.51 -17.90
N GLN A 411 63.59 -45.48 -17.41
CA GLN A 411 63.18 -44.75 -16.22
C GLN A 411 62.04 -43.77 -16.53
N LEU A 412 62.09 -43.07 -17.66
CA LEU A 412 60.99 -42.21 -18.14
C LEU A 412 59.73 -43.02 -18.44
N GLU A 413 59.83 -44.22 -19.01
CA GLU A 413 58.68 -45.09 -19.25
C GLU A 413 58.02 -45.54 -17.92
N LYS A 414 58.82 -45.82 -16.89
CA LYS A 414 58.32 -46.11 -15.53
C LYS A 414 57.64 -44.91 -14.88
N GLU A 415 58.15 -43.70 -15.12
CA GLU A 415 57.55 -42.46 -14.63
C GLU A 415 56.21 -42.18 -15.32
N ALA A 416 56.14 -42.39 -16.64
CA ALA A 416 54.89 -42.29 -17.41
C ALA A 416 53.82 -43.28 -16.91
N ARG A 417 54.17 -44.56 -16.69
CA ARG A 417 53.24 -45.56 -16.13
C ARG A 417 52.73 -45.18 -14.73
N LYS A 418 53.61 -44.71 -13.84
CA LYS A 418 53.21 -44.24 -12.50
C LYS A 418 52.29 -43.02 -12.56
N LEU A 419 52.50 -42.14 -13.54
CA LEU A 419 51.65 -40.97 -13.75
C LEU A 419 50.26 -41.38 -14.27
N GLU A 420 50.20 -42.36 -15.17
CA GLU A 420 48.95 -42.94 -15.68
C GLU A 420 48.14 -43.65 -14.59
N GLU A 421 48.80 -44.44 -13.72
CA GLU A 421 48.15 -45.07 -12.56
C GLU A 421 47.54 -44.04 -11.60
N LYS A 422 48.26 -42.94 -11.33
CA LYS A 422 47.76 -41.84 -10.49
C LYS A 422 46.56 -41.14 -11.11
N MET A 423 46.57 -40.95 -12.43
CA MET A 423 45.47 -40.36 -13.18
C MET A 423 44.21 -41.24 -13.13
N GLN A 424 44.36 -42.54 -13.38
CA GLN A 424 43.24 -43.48 -13.29
C GLN A 424 42.65 -43.51 -11.87
N ALA A 425 43.50 -43.42 -10.84
CA ALA A 425 43.05 -43.35 -9.45
C ALA A 425 42.28 -42.05 -9.15
N SER A 426 42.76 -40.89 -9.60
CA SER A 426 42.08 -39.59 -9.38
C SER A 426 40.79 -39.46 -10.19
N GLU A 427 40.75 -39.95 -11.43
CA GLU A 427 39.54 -39.97 -12.26
C GLU A 427 38.47 -40.88 -11.65
N LEU A 428 38.86 -42.04 -11.11
CA LEU A 428 37.95 -42.92 -10.38
C LEU A 428 37.35 -42.26 -9.14
N GLU A 429 38.16 -41.51 -8.38
CA GLU A 429 37.69 -40.74 -7.22
C GLU A 429 36.69 -39.65 -7.60
N LEU A 430 36.94 -38.90 -8.68
CA LEU A 430 36.00 -37.88 -9.20
C LEU A 430 34.69 -38.51 -9.67
N ARG A 431 34.75 -39.63 -10.42
CA ARG A 431 33.55 -40.39 -10.85
C ARG A 431 32.73 -40.90 -9.67
N LYS A 432 33.38 -41.37 -8.59
CA LYS A 432 32.66 -41.78 -7.36
C LYS A 432 31.93 -40.60 -6.72
N LYS A 433 32.56 -39.42 -6.65
CA LYS A 433 31.93 -38.21 -6.12
C LYS A 433 30.75 -37.75 -6.98
N GLU A 434 30.89 -37.76 -8.30
CA GLU A 434 29.82 -37.43 -9.24
C GLU A 434 28.60 -38.36 -9.05
N GLN A 435 28.83 -39.68 -9.00
CA GLN A 435 27.77 -40.65 -8.75
C GLN A 435 27.11 -40.47 -7.38
N ALA A 436 27.87 -40.08 -6.35
CA ALA A 436 27.32 -39.80 -5.03
C ALA A 436 26.38 -38.59 -5.05
N ILE A 437 26.74 -37.50 -5.75
CA ILE A 437 25.88 -36.32 -5.91
C ILE A 437 24.62 -36.68 -6.70
N GLN A 438 24.74 -37.41 -7.81
CA GLN A 438 23.58 -37.83 -8.61
C GLN A 438 22.60 -38.68 -7.78
N ARG A 439 23.10 -39.61 -6.95
CA ARG A 439 22.26 -40.40 -6.03
C ARG A 439 21.56 -39.52 -5.02
N ARG A 440 22.28 -38.56 -4.44
CA ARG A 440 21.74 -37.60 -3.47
C ARG A 440 20.66 -36.71 -4.07
N GLU A 441 20.84 -36.27 -5.31
CA GLU A 441 19.84 -35.49 -6.06
C GLU A 441 18.56 -36.30 -6.29
N ILE A 442 18.68 -37.56 -6.74
CA ILE A 442 17.52 -38.45 -6.95
C ILE A 442 16.78 -38.69 -5.63
N GLN A 443 17.51 -38.95 -4.54
CA GLN A 443 16.92 -39.16 -3.23
C GLN A 443 16.18 -37.92 -2.75
N LEU A 444 16.81 -36.75 -2.84
CA LEU A 444 16.21 -35.49 -2.43
C LEU A 444 14.92 -35.18 -3.21
N ARG A 445 14.93 -35.38 -4.54
CA ARG A 445 13.71 -35.20 -5.37
C ARG A 445 12.60 -36.14 -4.97
N LYS A 446 12.92 -37.39 -4.61
CA LYS A 446 11.92 -38.37 -4.17
C LYS A 446 11.31 -37.99 -2.82
N GLU A 447 12.12 -37.68 -1.82
CA GLU A 447 11.66 -37.31 -0.48
C GLU A 447 10.81 -36.03 -0.50
N THR A 448 11.23 -35.03 -1.28
CA THR A 448 10.48 -33.77 -1.45
C THR A 448 9.16 -33.99 -2.18
N GLN A 449 9.13 -34.82 -3.23
CA GLN A 449 7.90 -35.19 -3.93
C GLN A 449 6.91 -35.91 -3.03
N GLU A 450 7.35 -36.89 -2.24
CA GLU A 450 6.49 -37.61 -1.29
C GLU A 450 5.93 -36.67 -0.21
N ALA A 451 6.77 -35.80 0.35
CA ALA A 451 6.36 -34.80 1.34
C ALA A 451 5.35 -33.81 0.77
N MET A 452 5.59 -33.28 -0.44
CA MET A 452 4.66 -32.37 -1.12
C MET A 452 3.33 -33.05 -1.45
N GLN A 453 3.34 -34.32 -1.88
CA GLN A 453 2.12 -35.07 -2.13
C GLN A 453 1.30 -35.26 -0.85
N ALA A 454 1.95 -35.56 0.28
CA ALA A 454 1.28 -35.67 1.57
C ALA A 454 0.63 -34.33 1.99
N GLN A 455 1.36 -33.22 1.89
CA GLN A 455 0.84 -31.89 2.21
C GLN A 455 -0.30 -31.46 1.27
N ARG A 456 -0.22 -31.75 -0.04
CA ARG A 456 -1.31 -31.48 -0.99
C ARG A 456 -2.57 -32.27 -0.68
N LYS A 457 -2.45 -33.54 -0.26
CA LYS A 457 -3.60 -34.34 0.19
C LYS A 457 -4.25 -33.75 1.44
N ALA A 458 -3.44 -33.31 2.40
CA ALA A 458 -3.95 -32.65 3.60
C ALA A 458 -4.68 -31.34 3.27
N LEU A 459 -4.15 -30.55 2.33
CA LEU A 459 -4.78 -29.32 1.85
C LEU A 459 -6.14 -29.60 1.18
N LEU A 460 -6.22 -30.64 0.34
CA LEU A 460 -7.48 -31.06 -0.29
C LEU A 460 -8.50 -31.52 0.77
N GLN A 461 -8.07 -32.27 1.77
CA GLN A 461 -8.96 -32.72 2.85
C GLN A 461 -9.52 -31.54 3.65
N LEU A 462 -8.69 -30.52 3.89
CA LEU A 462 -9.09 -29.29 4.56
C LEU A 462 -10.06 -28.47 3.71
N GLU A 463 -9.84 -28.39 2.39
CA GLU A 463 -10.77 -27.73 1.46
C GLU A 463 -12.15 -28.39 1.46
N ILE A 464 -12.20 -29.72 1.50
CA ILE A 464 -13.46 -30.48 1.63
C ILE A 464 -14.15 -30.14 2.95
N GLN A 465 -13.41 -30.09 4.07
CA GLN A 465 -13.97 -29.72 5.37
C GLN A 465 -14.54 -28.30 5.36
N MET A 466 -13.82 -27.32 4.78
CA MET A 466 -14.30 -25.95 4.66
C MET A 466 -15.60 -25.87 3.86
N ARG A 467 -15.64 -26.48 2.67
CA ARG A 467 -16.87 -26.52 1.85
C ARG A 467 -18.04 -27.18 2.58
N THR A 468 -17.76 -28.19 3.40
CA THR A 468 -18.79 -28.85 4.21
C THR A 468 -19.33 -27.90 5.28
N LYS A 469 -18.46 -27.13 5.92
CA LYS A 469 -18.85 -26.12 6.93
C LYS A 469 -19.59 -24.92 6.32
N GLU A 470 -19.18 -24.48 5.14
CA GLU A 470 -19.90 -23.47 4.36
C GLU A 470 -21.31 -23.95 4.01
N HIS A 471 -21.45 -25.19 3.53
CA HIS A 471 -22.75 -25.75 3.22
C HIS A 471 -23.64 -25.92 4.46
N GLU A 472 -23.08 -26.35 5.60
CA GLU A 472 -23.80 -26.38 6.88
C GLU A 472 -24.31 -24.98 7.27
N ARG A 473 -23.53 -23.92 7.01
CA ARG A 473 -23.92 -22.53 7.26
C ARG A 473 -25.09 -22.10 6.37
N GLU A 474 -25.02 -22.41 5.08
CA GLU A 474 -26.08 -22.09 4.11
C GLU A 474 -27.40 -22.79 4.45
N MET A 475 -27.37 -24.07 4.80
CA MET A 475 -28.58 -24.79 5.21
C MET A 475 -29.21 -24.15 6.45
N GLN A 476 -28.39 -23.75 7.41
CA GLN A 476 -28.87 -23.12 8.64
C GLN A 476 -29.44 -21.71 8.41
N GLU A 477 -28.87 -20.96 7.46
CA GLU A 477 -29.38 -19.66 7.04
C GLU A 477 -30.77 -19.83 6.39
N SER A 478 -30.93 -20.83 5.51
CA SER A 478 -32.22 -21.16 4.90
C SER A 478 -33.28 -21.63 5.92
N GLU A 479 -32.89 -22.45 6.91
CA GLU A 479 -33.79 -22.85 8.01
C GLU A 479 -34.29 -21.63 8.81
N PHE A 480 -33.41 -20.65 9.03
CA PHE A 480 -33.77 -19.43 9.73
C PHE A 480 -34.70 -18.52 8.90
N GLU A 481 -34.44 -18.35 7.60
CA GLU A 481 -35.33 -17.60 6.71
C GLU A 481 -36.75 -18.18 6.71
N LEU A 482 -36.87 -19.51 6.70
CA LEU A 482 -38.16 -20.18 6.79
C LEU A 482 -38.86 -19.89 8.12
N ALA A 483 -38.13 -19.95 9.24
CA ALA A 483 -38.67 -19.62 10.56
C ALA A 483 -39.05 -18.13 10.69
N GLN A 484 -38.33 -17.22 10.03
CA GLN A 484 -38.70 -15.81 9.98
C GLN A 484 -40.00 -15.60 9.22
N HIS A 485 -40.17 -16.25 8.06
CA HIS A 485 -41.40 -16.18 7.30
C HIS A 485 -42.61 -16.71 8.10
N GLU A 486 -42.44 -17.79 8.88
CA GLU A 486 -43.50 -18.29 9.78
C GLU A 486 -43.85 -17.26 10.88
N LEU A 487 -42.86 -16.60 11.46
CA LEU A 487 -43.06 -15.56 12.47
C LEU A 487 -43.74 -14.31 11.89
N GLU A 488 -43.37 -13.91 10.68
CA GLU A 488 -44.00 -12.80 9.96
C GLU A 488 -45.46 -13.10 9.62
N ALA A 489 -45.76 -14.30 9.13
CA ALA A 489 -47.13 -14.74 8.88
C ALA A 489 -47.97 -14.70 10.16
N ALA A 490 -47.43 -15.22 11.27
CA ALA A 490 -48.10 -15.15 12.57
C ALA A 490 -48.29 -13.71 13.08
N SER A 491 -47.39 -12.78 12.74
CA SER A 491 -47.55 -11.36 13.09
C SER A 491 -48.69 -10.70 12.32
N LEU A 492 -48.86 -11.03 11.03
CA LEU A 492 -49.94 -10.53 10.17
C LEU A 492 -51.31 -11.03 10.64
N GLU A 493 -51.43 -12.32 10.98
CA GLU A 493 -52.67 -12.88 11.55
C GLU A 493 -53.08 -12.17 12.85
N LEU A 494 -52.10 -11.76 13.64
CA LEU A 494 -52.33 -11.06 14.90
C LEU A 494 -52.78 -9.62 14.68
N GLU A 495 -52.21 -8.95 13.68
CA GLU A 495 -52.60 -7.60 13.28
C GLU A 495 -54.03 -7.56 12.73
N GLU A 496 -54.44 -8.60 11.99
CA GLU A 496 -55.83 -8.78 11.55
C GLU A 496 -56.79 -8.95 12.74
N GLN A 497 -56.41 -9.78 13.74
CA GLN A 497 -57.19 -9.93 14.99
C GLN A 497 -57.30 -8.60 15.76
N ARG A 498 -56.24 -7.79 15.76
CA ARG A 498 -56.22 -6.46 16.40
C ARG A 498 -57.15 -5.48 15.69
N GLN A 499 -57.15 -5.44 14.36
CA GLN A 499 -58.06 -4.59 13.59
C GLN A 499 -59.53 -5.01 13.77
N ALA A 500 -59.81 -6.32 13.78
CA ALA A 500 -61.14 -6.83 14.04
C ALA A 500 -61.65 -6.44 15.44
N LEU A 501 -60.77 -6.44 16.43
CA LEU A 501 -61.07 -5.99 17.78
C LEU A 501 -61.32 -4.47 17.86
N GLU A 502 -60.54 -3.66 17.15
CA GLU A 502 -60.74 -2.19 17.07
C GLU A 502 -62.13 -1.86 16.50
N MET A 503 -62.59 -2.54 15.45
CA MET A 503 -63.95 -2.37 14.93
C MET A 503 -65.04 -2.74 15.96
N GLN A 504 -64.82 -3.81 16.74
CA GLN A 504 -65.74 -4.19 17.83
C GLN A 504 -65.75 -3.17 18.99
N GLN A 505 -64.67 -2.41 19.18
CA GLN A 505 -64.62 -1.32 20.15
C GLN A 505 -65.44 -0.11 19.70
N GLU A 506 -65.44 0.21 18.41
CA GLU A 506 -66.27 1.28 17.84
C GLU A 506 -67.77 0.93 17.96
N GLU A 507 -68.17 -0.31 17.68
CA GLU A 507 -69.56 -0.78 17.89
C GLU A 507 -70.02 -0.74 19.36
N LEU A 508 -69.08 -0.60 20.29
CA LEU A 508 -69.34 -0.53 21.72
C LEU A 508 -69.81 0.87 22.16
N GLU A 509 -69.50 1.92 21.37
CA GLU A 509 -69.91 3.31 21.66
C GLU A 509 -71.42 3.52 21.52
N ASP A 510 -72.08 2.72 20.68
CA ASP A 510 -73.53 2.79 20.41
C ASP A 510 -74.37 1.84 21.30
N ALA A 511 -73.76 1.06 22.18
CA ALA A 511 -74.43 0.03 22.97
C ALA A 511 -74.89 0.55 24.36
N GLU A 512 -76.13 0.24 24.77
CA GLU A 512 -76.68 0.64 26.08
C GLU A 512 -77.10 -0.56 26.95
N GLY A 513 -77.13 -0.36 28.27
CA GLY A 513 -77.72 -1.31 29.23
C GLY A 513 -76.95 -2.62 29.41
N GLU A 514 -77.67 -3.74 29.45
CA GLU A 514 -77.11 -5.07 29.74
C GLU A 514 -76.26 -5.64 28.58
N GLU A 515 -76.48 -5.15 27.36
CA GLU A 515 -75.72 -5.50 26.16
C GLU A 515 -74.30 -4.92 26.19
N LEU A 516 -74.16 -3.66 26.62
CA LEU A 516 -72.88 -2.99 26.82
C LEU A 516 -71.98 -3.76 27.79
N ALA A 517 -72.52 -4.23 28.92
CA ALA A 517 -71.76 -4.99 29.92
C ALA A 517 -71.23 -6.33 29.39
N LYS A 518 -71.97 -6.99 28.47
CA LYS A 518 -71.53 -8.25 27.83
C LYS A 518 -70.45 -7.98 26.78
N LYS A 519 -70.67 -7.01 25.88
CA LYS A 519 -69.69 -6.63 24.85
C LYS A 519 -68.38 -6.15 25.46
N LEU A 520 -68.44 -5.34 26.52
CA LEU A 520 -67.24 -4.84 27.22
C LEU A 520 -66.38 -5.98 27.79
N LYS A 521 -67.00 -6.99 28.42
CA LYS A 521 -66.28 -8.16 28.94
C LYS A 521 -65.62 -8.97 27.82
N PHE A 522 -66.32 -9.16 26.70
CA PHE A 522 -65.78 -9.86 25.54
C PHE A 522 -64.57 -9.13 24.96
N VAL A 523 -64.68 -7.82 24.71
CA VAL A 523 -63.56 -6.99 24.23
C VAL A 523 -62.38 -7.02 25.18
N GLN A 524 -62.61 -6.89 26.48
CA GLN A 524 -61.53 -6.96 27.48
C GLN A 524 -60.84 -8.33 27.52
N GLN A 525 -61.58 -9.42 27.28
CA GLN A 525 -61.02 -10.76 27.20
C GLN A 525 -60.19 -10.93 25.92
N SER A 526 -60.74 -10.57 24.76
CA SER A 526 -60.05 -10.62 23.47
C SER A 526 -58.77 -9.76 23.46
N GLN A 527 -58.80 -8.58 24.10
CA GLN A 527 -57.61 -7.73 24.29
C GLN A 527 -56.51 -8.44 25.06
N ARG A 528 -56.84 -9.18 26.13
CA ARG A 528 -55.85 -9.93 26.92
C ARG A 528 -55.25 -11.07 26.11
N GLU A 529 -56.08 -11.80 25.39
CA GLU A 529 -55.62 -12.92 24.54
C GLU A 529 -54.68 -12.44 23.42
N ILE A 530 -55.01 -11.32 22.76
CA ILE A 530 -54.14 -10.71 21.74
C ILE A 530 -52.81 -10.25 22.35
N LEU A 531 -52.85 -9.56 23.50
CA LEU A 531 -51.64 -9.09 24.18
C LEU A 531 -50.72 -10.25 24.64
N GLU A 532 -51.29 -11.37 25.09
CA GLU A 532 -50.53 -12.56 25.44
C GLU A 532 -49.85 -13.20 24.22
N LYS A 533 -50.57 -13.30 23.10
CA LYS A 533 -50.01 -13.78 21.83
C LYS A 533 -48.93 -12.85 21.28
N GLU A 534 -49.10 -11.52 21.37
CA GLU A 534 -48.08 -10.52 20.99
C GLU A 534 -46.78 -10.75 21.77
N ARG A 535 -46.88 -10.90 23.09
CA ARG A 535 -45.71 -11.15 23.95
C ARG A 535 -45.04 -12.49 23.63
N ALA A 536 -45.82 -13.54 23.39
CA ALA A 536 -45.30 -14.84 23.02
C ALA A 536 -44.57 -14.80 21.66
N LEU A 537 -45.12 -14.08 20.68
CA LEU A 537 -44.51 -13.89 19.37
C LEU A 537 -43.20 -13.09 19.48
N GLN A 538 -43.20 -11.99 20.23
CA GLN A 538 -41.99 -11.19 20.49
C GLN A 538 -40.88 -12.01 21.16
N LEU A 539 -41.23 -12.86 22.12
CA LEU A 539 -40.26 -13.74 22.78
C LEU A 539 -39.68 -14.76 21.78
N ARG A 540 -40.53 -15.40 20.96
CA ARG A 540 -40.07 -16.34 19.93
C ARG A 540 -39.15 -15.68 18.90
N MET A 541 -39.48 -14.47 18.45
CA MET A 541 -38.61 -13.70 17.55
C MET A 541 -37.26 -13.41 18.19
N PHE A 542 -37.25 -12.99 19.46
CA PHE A 542 -36.02 -12.71 20.19
C PHE A 542 -35.16 -13.96 20.39
N GLU A 543 -35.77 -15.08 20.78
CA GLU A 543 -35.07 -16.36 20.94
C GLU A 543 -34.51 -16.89 19.61
N ALA A 544 -35.30 -16.81 18.52
CA ALA A 544 -34.85 -17.20 17.19
C ALA A 544 -33.64 -16.37 16.73
N GLN A 545 -33.70 -15.03 16.88
CA GLN A 545 -32.57 -14.15 16.53
C GLN A 545 -31.33 -14.42 17.39
N LYS A 546 -31.52 -14.67 18.70
CA LYS A 546 -30.41 -14.99 19.59
C LYS A 546 -29.73 -16.30 19.19
N ASN A 547 -30.52 -17.35 18.95
CA ASN A 547 -30.01 -18.67 18.56
C ASN A 547 -29.30 -18.63 17.21
N GLN A 548 -29.85 -17.88 16.24
CA GLN A 548 -29.23 -17.67 14.94
C GLN A 548 -27.86 -16.99 15.09
N ARG A 549 -27.78 -15.87 15.84
CA ARG A 549 -26.50 -15.17 16.06
C ARG A 549 -25.45 -16.06 16.70
N GLN A 550 -25.84 -16.86 17.69
CA GLN A 550 -24.91 -17.77 18.35
C GLN A 550 -24.41 -18.85 17.38
N ALA A 551 -25.31 -19.45 16.60
CA ALA A 551 -24.92 -20.51 15.68
C ALA A 551 -24.05 -20.00 14.52
N VAL A 552 -24.39 -18.85 13.93
CA VAL A 552 -23.57 -18.20 12.90
C VAL A 552 -22.16 -17.91 13.44
N PHE A 553 -22.06 -17.37 14.65
CA PHE A 553 -20.79 -17.10 15.30
C PHE A 553 -19.94 -18.37 15.52
N GLU A 554 -20.56 -19.47 15.98
CA GLU A 554 -19.86 -20.75 16.17
C GLU A 554 -19.35 -21.33 14.84
N LYS A 555 -20.15 -21.24 13.77
CA LYS A 555 -19.77 -21.71 12.43
C LYS A 555 -18.65 -20.85 11.84
N GLU A 556 -18.74 -19.54 11.90
CA GLU A 556 -17.69 -18.62 11.43
C GLU A 556 -16.36 -18.86 12.14
N LYS A 557 -16.40 -19.02 13.46
CA LYS A 557 -15.20 -19.37 14.23
C LYS A 557 -14.56 -20.66 13.72
N SER A 558 -15.37 -21.68 13.43
CA SER A 558 -14.85 -22.96 12.90
C SER A 558 -14.27 -22.82 11.49
N ILE A 559 -14.87 -22.00 10.62
CA ILE A 559 -14.36 -21.72 9.28
C ILE A 559 -13.05 -20.95 9.37
N GLN A 560 -12.95 -19.93 10.21
CA GLN A 560 -11.71 -19.17 10.44
C GLN A 560 -10.57 -20.05 10.96
N GLU A 561 -10.88 -21.02 11.82
CA GLU A 561 -9.88 -21.97 12.32
C GLU A 561 -9.35 -22.88 11.19
N LEU A 562 -10.22 -23.36 10.30
CA LEU A 562 -9.83 -24.13 9.12
C LEU A 562 -9.04 -23.28 8.11
N GLU A 563 -9.43 -22.03 7.87
CA GLU A 563 -8.68 -21.10 7.02
C GLU A 563 -7.27 -20.85 7.58
N HIS A 564 -7.14 -20.71 8.90
CA HIS A 564 -5.84 -20.54 9.54
C HIS A 564 -4.98 -21.79 9.38
N GLN A 565 -5.53 -22.98 9.57
CA GLN A 565 -4.82 -24.24 9.33
C GLN A 565 -4.38 -24.36 7.86
N ARG A 566 -5.22 -23.92 6.92
CA ARG A 566 -4.91 -23.94 5.48
C ARG A 566 -3.73 -23.04 5.18
N PHE A 567 -3.77 -21.82 5.70
CA PHE A 567 -2.71 -20.84 5.53
C PHE A 567 -1.37 -21.34 6.09
N GLN A 568 -1.37 -21.92 7.29
CA GLN A 568 -0.16 -22.52 7.87
C GLN A 568 0.41 -23.64 6.99
N LEU A 569 -0.47 -24.51 6.46
CA LEU A 569 -0.06 -25.61 5.60
C LEU A 569 0.50 -25.11 4.26
N GLU A 570 -0.10 -24.07 3.67
CA GLU A 570 0.41 -23.41 2.45
C GLU A 570 1.80 -22.81 2.68
N GLN A 571 2.03 -22.14 3.83
CA GLN A 571 3.36 -21.63 4.19
C GLN A 571 4.39 -22.74 4.37
N GLN A 572 4.00 -23.87 4.99
CA GLN A 572 4.90 -25.02 5.12
C GLN A 572 5.27 -25.64 3.78
N ILE A 573 4.35 -25.67 2.81
CA ILE A 573 4.63 -26.13 1.44
C ILE A 573 5.64 -25.18 0.79
N GLU A 574 5.41 -23.86 0.89
CA GLU A 574 6.30 -22.86 0.29
C GLU A 574 7.72 -22.91 0.89
N MET A 575 7.84 -23.02 2.22
CA MET A 575 9.15 -23.17 2.87
C MET A 575 9.88 -24.44 2.42
N LYS A 576 9.17 -25.56 2.26
CA LYS A 576 9.78 -26.80 1.75
C LYS A 576 10.21 -26.69 0.29
N GLU A 577 9.44 -25.99 -0.55
CA GLU A 577 9.84 -25.72 -1.94
C GLU A 577 11.11 -24.87 -2.00
N GLN A 578 11.23 -23.86 -1.14
CA GLN A 578 12.44 -23.03 -1.02
C GLN A 578 13.64 -23.83 -0.49
N GLU A 579 13.44 -24.64 0.54
CA GLU A 579 14.48 -25.52 1.11
C GLU A 579 15.00 -26.51 0.04
N MET A 580 14.09 -27.12 -0.72
CA MET A 580 14.45 -27.98 -1.85
C MET A 580 15.25 -27.22 -2.90
N ALA A 581 14.81 -26.03 -3.31
CA ALA A 581 15.51 -25.22 -4.30
C ALA A 581 16.93 -24.87 -3.85
N PHE A 582 17.10 -24.52 -2.56
CA PHE A 582 18.39 -24.23 -1.97
C PHE A 582 19.31 -25.46 -1.97
N GLN A 583 18.81 -26.62 -1.54
CA GLN A 583 19.58 -27.87 -1.54
C GLN A 583 19.95 -28.32 -2.95
N MET A 584 19.05 -28.16 -3.92
CA MET A 584 19.32 -28.41 -5.35
C MET A 584 20.41 -27.49 -5.90
N MET A 585 20.37 -26.20 -5.57
CA MET A 585 21.41 -25.25 -5.95
C MET A 585 22.78 -25.61 -5.34
N SER A 586 22.80 -26.06 -4.08
CA SER A 586 24.02 -26.55 -3.43
C SER A 586 24.61 -27.76 -4.17
N LEU A 587 23.78 -28.74 -4.55
CA LEU A 587 24.24 -29.92 -5.29
C LEU A 587 24.75 -29.56 -6.70
N GLN A 588 24.10 -28.59 -7.37
CA GLN A 588 24.59 -28.07 -8.65
C GLN A 588 25.95 -27.39 -8.52
N HIS A 589 26.16 -26.64 -7.44
CA HIS A 589 27.45 -26.02 -7.18
C HIS A 589 28.55 -27.05 -6.91
N GLU A 590 28.27 -28.08 -6.10
CA GLU A 590 29.19 -29.20 -5.88
C GLU A 590 29.53 -29.92 -7.20
N MET A 591 28.55 -30.11 -8.08
CA MET A 591 28.77 -30.70 -9.41
C MET A 591 29.69 -29.83 -10.28
N GLN A 592 29.48 -28.51 -10.31
CA GLN A 592 30.35 -27.58 -11.03
C GLN A 592 31.79 -27.57 -10.50
N GLN A 593 31.97 -27.72 -9.19
CA GLN A 593 33.30 -27.85 -8.59
C GLN A 593 34.00 -29.14 -9.05
N ILE A 594 33.29 -30.27 -9.09
CA ILE A 594 33.84 -31.53 -9.60
C ILE A 594 34.22 -31.40 -11.08
N GLU A 595 33.38 -30.76 -11.91
CA GLU A 595 33.71 -30.51 -13.31
C GLU A 595 34.94 -29.60 -13.47
N ALA A 596 35.08 -28.60 -12.60
CA ALA A 596 36.25 -27.72 -12.59
C ALA A 596 37.52 -28.46 -12.17
N ASP A 597 37.45 -29.27 -11.11
CA ASP A 597 38.53 -30.13 -10.64
C ASP A 597 38.97 -31.12 -11.73
N GLN A 598 38.01 -31.69 -12.46
CA GLN A 598 38.29 -32.58 -13.57
C GLN A 598 39.05 -31.86 -14.70
N ARG A 599 38.61 -30.66 -15.10
CA ARG A 599 39.30 -29.87 -16.13
C ARG A 599 40.72 -29.47 -15.71
N MET A 600 40.90 -29.05 -14.44
CA MET A 600 42.21 -28.71 -13.90
C MET A 600 43.14 -29.92 -13.90
N MET A 601 42.65 -31.08 -13.45
CA MET A 601 43.40 -32.33 -13.50
C MET A 601 43.79 -32.69 -14.93
N GLU A 602 42.88 -32.62 -15.90
CA GLU A 602 43.16 -32.89 -17.32
C GLU A 602 44.25 -31.95 -17.88
N GLN A 603 44.23 -30.66 -17.52
CA GLN A 603 45.24 -29.69 -17.94
C GLN A 603 46.62 -29.97 -17.31
N GLU A 604 46.68 -30.23 -16.01
CA GLU A 604 47.93 -30.59 -15.33
C GLU A 604 48.54 -31.87 -15.91
N MET A 605 47.69 -32.84 -16.25
CA MET A 605 48.11 -34.08 -16.88
C MET A 605 48.67 -33.85 -18.28
N GLN A 606 47.98 -33.07 -19.12
CA GLN A 606 48.48 -32.71 -20.45
C GLN A 606 49.83 -31.99 -20.37
N ALA A 607 50.03 -31.12 -19.38
CA ALA A 607 51.31 -30.44 -19.17
C ALA A 607 52.43 -31.44 -18.83
N LYS A 608 52.19 -32.39 -17.92
CA LYS A 608 53.17 -33.42 -17.55
C LYS A 608 53.49 -34.39 -18.69
N TYR A 609 52.51 -34.76 -19.51
CA TYR A 609 52.75 -35.57 -20.69
C TYR A 609 53.64 -34.86 -21.71
N ARG A 610 53.40 -33.57 -21.97
CA ARG A 610 54.27 -32.77 -22.84
C ARG A 610 55.69 -32.66 -22.31
N GLU A 611 55.86 -32.54 -21.00
CA GLU A 611 57.19 -32.52 -20.35
C GLU A 611 57.93 -33.86 -20.52
N LEU A 612 57.22 -34.98 -20.32
CA LEU A 612 57.78 -36.31 -20.54
C LEU A 612 58.12 -36.56 -22.01
N GLU A 613 57.27 -36.13 -22.94
CA GLU A 613 57.49 -36.24 -24.38
C GLU A 613 58.71 -35.43 -24.83
N ALA A 614 58.85 -34.19 -24.35
CA ALA A 614 60.02 -33.35 -24.60
C ALA A 614 61.32 -34.01 -24.09
N LYS A 615 61.28 -34.61 -22.89
CA LYS A 615 62.42 -35.36 -22.33
C LYS A 615 62.77 -36.61 -23.14
N MET A 616 61.77 -37.30 -23.70
CA MET A 616 62.04 -38.44 -24.58
C MET A 616 62.62 -38.01 -25.93
N MET A 617 62.15 -36.91 -26.52
CA MET A 617 62.73 -36.35 -27.75
C MET A 617 64.18 -35.93 -27.54
N GLU A 618 64.49 -35.25 -26.43
CA GLU A 618 65.87 -34.83 -26.11
C GLU A 618 66.83 -36.02 -25.95
N LEU A 619 66.33 -37.17 -25.47
CA LEU A 619 67.12 -38.40 -25.40
C LEU A 619 67.30 -39.07 -26.76
N ALA A 620 66.29 -39.03 -27.63
CA ALA A 620 66.40 -39.56 -28.99
C ALA A 620 67.40 -38.76 -29.83
N ASP A 621 67.39 -37.42 -29.72
CA ASP A 621 68.36 -36.54 -30.39
C ASP A 621 69.80 -36.78 -29.91
N LYS A 622 69.99 -37.14 -28.63
CA LYS A 622 71.30 -37.50 -28.04
C LYS A 622 71.83 -38.88 -28.45
N GLU A 623 70.98 -39.77 -28.96
CA GLU A 623 71.39 -41.07 -29.50
C GLU A 623 71.75 -41.00 -31.00
N GLU A 624 71.31 -39.96 -31.72
CA GLU A 624 71.63 -39.72 -33.14
C GLU A 624 72.95 -38.93 -33.37
N GLU A 625 73.46 -38.20 -32.36
CA GLU A 625 74.81 -37.58 -32.34
C GLU A 625 75.91 -38.56 -31.91
#